data_AF-A0A1B6EXS6-F1
#
_entry.id   AF-A0A1B6EXS6-F1
#
_cell.length_a   1.000
_cell.length_b   1.000
_cell.length_c   1.000
_cell.angle_alpha   90.00
_cell.angle_beta   90.00
_cell.angle_gamma   90.00
#
_symmetry.space_group_name_H-M   'P 1'
#
loop_
_entity.id
_entity.type
_entity.pdbx_description
1 polymer ?
#
loop_
_entity_poly.entity_id
_entity_poly.type
_entity_poly.pdbx_seq_one_letter_code
_entity_poly.pdbx_strand_id
1 'polypeptide(L)'
;MATGRFLQSKINWSDFSKRVPHEENTNFQSLKSKWDNYQRKMNNYPKEAPKIDWAKYSSRAQNKAALFKMFQERYEGLKVPYPANKVEPQLTAIEEEAKKMIADFKQESNQRISLYQKEIDRLSKMRPVSQMGLEEFADNFPELIEEHLRTFEREAEEEKNQPQSSEH
;
A
#
# COMPACT_ATOMS: atom_id res chain seq x y z
N MET A 1 14.96 12.36 -33.58
CA MET A 1 14.16 11.67 -32.54
C MET A 1 15.14 11.13 -31.51
N ALA A 2 15.30 11.80 -30.36
CA ALA A 2 16.33 11.45 -29.37
C ALA A 2 15.79 10.36 -28.42
N THR A 3 16.28 9.14 -28.62
CA THR A 3 15.99 7.96 -27.79
C THR A 3 16.71 8.02 -26.45
N GLY A 4 15.94 7.75 -25.38
CA GLY A 4 16.42 7.22 -24.10
C GLY A 4 17.02 8.25 -23.14
N ARG A 5 16.21 8.84 -22.26
CA ARG A 5 16.74 9.58 -21.12
C ARG A 5 15.84 9.39 -19.91
N PHE A 6 16.31 8.54 -19.01
CA PHE A 6 15.66 8.09 -17.78
C PHE A 6 14.52 7.11 -18.07
N LEU A 7 14.61 5.91 -17.49
CA LEU A 7 13.54 4.93 -17.54
C LEU A 7 12.24 5.66 -17.16
N GLN A 8 11.25 5.72 -18.06
CA GLN A 8 9.88 5.90 -17.62
C GLN A 8 9.70 4.92 -16.47
N SER A 9 9.49 5.43 -15.26
CA SER A 9 9.32 4.58 -14.09
C SER A 9 8.18 3.63 -14.43
N LYS A 10 8.46 2.32 -14.52
CA LYS A 10 7.47 1.28 -14.82
C LYS A 10 6.55 1.03 -13.60
N ILE A 11 6.18 2.08 -12.88
CA ILE A 11 5.28 1.98 -11.74
C ILE A 11 3.86 1.85 -12.30
N ASN A 12 3.27 0.67 -12.13
CA ASN A 12 1.86 0.47 -12.43
C ASN A 12 1.00 1.02 -11.28
N TRP A 13 0.65 2.31 -11.39
CA TRP A 13 -0.16 2.99 -10.39
C TRP A 13 -1.56 2.37 -10.19
N SER A 14 -2.09 1.69 -11.21
CA SER A 14 -3.42 1.05 -11.14
C SER A 14 -3.41 -0.23 -10.31
N ASP A 15 -2.33 -1.00 -10.38
CA ASP A 15 -2.18 -2.20 -9.56
C ASP A 15 -1.75 -1.85 -8.13
N PHE A 16 -0.99 -0.77 -7.96
CA PHE A 16 -0.63 -0.28 -6.64
C PHE A 16 -1.87 0.20 -5.87
N SER A 17 -2.76 0.96 -6.51
CA SER A 17 -3.97 1.47 -5.83
C SER A 17 -4.92 0.35 -5.34
N LYS A 18 -4.89 -0.83 -5.96
CA LYS A 18 -5.71 -1.98 -5.53
C LYS A 18 -5.18 -2.67 -4.27
N ARG A 19 -3.90 -2.49 -3.94
CA ARG A 19 -3.23 -3.16 -2.81
C ARG A 19 -3.15 -2.30 -1.55
N VAL A 20 -3.43 -1.00 -1.68
CA VAL A 20 -3.35 -0.05 -0.57
C VAL A 20 -4.60 -0.18 0.31
N PRO A 21 -4.45 -0.37 1.63
CA PRO A 21 -5.57 -0.32 2.57
C PRO A 21 -6.30 1.01 2.52
N HIS A 22 -7.60 1.03 2.85
CA HIS A 22 -8.40 2.25 2.73
C HIS A 22 -7.85 3.42 3.57
N GLU A 23 -7.32 3.12 4.75
CA GLU A 23 -6.74 4.08 5.70
C GLU A 23 -5.50 4.80 5.13
N GLU A 24 -4.74 4.13 4.26
CA GLU A 24 -3.49 4.63 3.69
C GLU A 24 -3.68 5.33 2.33
N ASN A 25 -4.92 5.46 1.86
CA ASN A 25 -5.22 6.11 0.57
C ASN A 25 -4.75 7.56 0.51
N THR A 26 -4.85 8.30 1.62
CA THR A 26 -4.39 9.68 1.70
C THR A 26 -2.88 9.77 1.48
N ASN A 27 -2.12 8.88 2.11
CA ASN A 27 -0.66 8.81 1.95
C ASN A 27 -0.28 8.43 0.52
N PHE A 28 -0.97 7.46 -0.08
CA PHE A 28 -0.78 7.08 -1.48
C PHE A 28 -1.04 8.24 -2.45
N GLN A 29 -2.16 8.96 -2.30
CA GLN A 29 -2.46 10.12 -3.15
C GLN A 29 -1.41 11.22 -2.99
N SER A 30 -0.91 11.45 -1.77
CA SER A 30 0.16 12.41 -1.51
C SER A 30 1.47 12.01 -2.22
N LEU A 31 1.81 10.71 -2.21
CA LEU A 31 2.99 10.19 -2.89
C LEU A 31 2.86 10.34 -4.41
N LYS A 32 1.72 9.94 -4.96
CA LYS A 32 1.42 10.05 -6.39
C LYS A 32 1.50 11.50 -6.87
N SER A 33 0.89 12.43 -6.14
CA SER A 33 0.93 13.86 -6.51
C SER A 33 2.35 14.44 -6.46
N LYS A 34 3.15 14.09 -5.43
CA LYS A 34 4.57 14.47 -5.35
C LYS A 34 5.37 13.91 -6.53
N TRP A 35 5.14 12.64 -6.88
CA TRP A 35 5.78 11.99 -8.01
C TRP A 35 5.44 12.67 -9.35
N ASP A 36 4.15 12.90 -9.61
CA ASP A 36 3.69 13.54 -10.85
C ASP A 36 4.19 14.98 -10.98
N ASN A 37 4.25 15.71 -9.86
CA ASN A 37 4.81 17.05 -9.82
C ASN A 37 6.32 17.05 -10.09
N TYR A 38 7.05 16.08 -9.53
CA TYR A 38 8.48 15.91 -9.80
C TYR A 38 8.74 15.57 -11.28
N GLN A 39 7.98 14.63 -11.85
CA GLN A 39 8.08 14.26 -13.26
C GLN A 39 7.79 15.44 -14.19
N ARG A 40 6.76 16.25 -13.91
CA ARG A 40 6.47 17.47 -14.67
C ARG A 40 7.62 18.47 -14.60
N LYS A 41 8.16 18.73 -13.40
CA LYS A 41 9.33 19.62 -13.24
C LYS A 41 10.54 19.09 -14.00
N MET A 42 10.83 17.81 -13.86
CA MET A 42 11.94 17.14 -14.53
C MET A 42 11.83 17.27 -16.06
N ASN A 43 10.64 17.08 -16.64
CA ASN A 43 10.41 17.22 -18.08
C ASN A 43 10.53 18.66 -18.59
N ASN A 44 10.29 19.65 -17.73
CA ASN A 44 10.43 21.06 -18.08
C ASN A 44 11.88 21.53 -18.15
N TYR A 45 12.82 20.84 -17.48
CA TYR A 45 14.23 21.24 -17.48
C TYR A 45 15.01 20.58 -18.64
N PRO A 46 15.69 21.38 -19.48
CA PRO A 46 16.48 20.86 -20.59
C PRO A 46 17.70 20.05 -20.10
N LYS A 47 18.19 19.16 -20.98
CA LYS A 47 19.30 18.23 -20.73
C LYS A 47 20.59 18.90 -20.30
N GLU A 48 20.90 19.97 -20.99
CA GLU A 48 22.08 20.78 -20.84
C GLU A 48 21.59 22.21 -20.63
N ALA A 49 22.38 23.00 -19.90
CA ALA A 49 22.13 24.43 -19.85
C ALA A 49 22.07 24.98 -21.29
N PRO A 50 21.12 25.88 -21.61
CA PRO A 50 21.06 26.50 -22.93
C PRO A 50 22.43 27.10 -23.26
N LYS A 51 23.00 26.72 -24.40
CA LYS A 51 24.28 27.26 -24.84
C LYS A 51 24.14 28.76 -25.06
N ILE A 52 24.99 29.55 -24.41
CA ILE A 52 25.03 31.00 -24.59
C ILE A 52 25.73 31.29 -25.92
N ASP A 53 25.08 32.05 -26.80
CA ASP A 53 25.68 32.53 -28.04
C ASP A 53 26.55 33.76 -27.76
N TRP A 54 27.81 33.52 -27.39
CA TRP A 54 28.78 34.58 -27.07
C TRP A 54 29.12 35.47 -28.27
N ALA A 55 29.00 34.96 -29.51
CA ALA A 55 29.31 35.72 -30.73
C ALA A 55 28.28 36.83 -30.99
N LYS A 56 27.01 36.54 -30.70
CA LYS A 56 25.95 37.56 -30.79
C LYS A 56 26.15 38.69 -29.78
N TYR A 57 26.62 38.39 -28.56
CA TYR A 57 26.86 39.41 -27.55
C TYR A 57 28.13 40.23 -27.78
N SER A 58 29.21 39.59 -28.26
CA SER A 58 30.46 40.30 -28.57
C SER A 58 30.30 41.28 -29.73
N SER A 59 29.49 40.95 -30.74
CA SER A 59 29.21 41.83 -31.88
C SER A 59 28.47 43.12 -31.50
N ARG A 60 27.61 43.06 -30.46
CA ARG A 60 26.80 44.19 -29.99
C ARG A 60 27.53 45.12 -29.01
N ALA A 61 28.61 44.64 -28.40
CA ALA A 61 29.32 45.33 -27.33
C ALA A 61 30.84 45.32 -27.57
N GLN A 62 31.24 45.82 -28.75
CA GLN A 62 32.64 45.83 -29.23
C GLN A 62 33.61 46.51 -28.24
N ASN A 63 33.18 47.53 -27.50
CA ASN A 63 33.99 48.24 -26.52
C ASN A 63 34.31 47.44 -25.23
N LYS A 64 33.76 46.23 -25.06
CA LYS A 64 33.94 45.38 -23.86
C LYS A 64 34.35 43.93 -24.19
N ALA A 65 34.96 43.69 -25.35
CA ALA A 65 35.33 42.36 -25.81
C ALA A 65 36.19 41.55 -24.81
N ALA A 66 37.13 42.21 -24.12
CA ALA A 66 37.96 41.56 -23.10
C ALA A 66 37.14 40.99 -21.92
N LEU A 67 36.06 41.67 -21.54
CA LEU A 67 35.20 41.25 -20.44
C LEU A 67 34.35 40.02 -20.80
N PHE A 68 33.84 39.96 -22.04
CA PHE A 68 33.09 38.78 -22.51
C PHE A 68 33.95 37.51 -22.58
N LYS A 69 35.22 37.65 -22.99
CA LYS A 69 36.17 36.53 -22.99
C LYS A 69 36.40 35.99 -21.57
N MET A 70 36.58 36.88 -20.59
CA MET A 70 36.71 36.47 -19.17
C MET A 70 35.44 35.78 -18.66
N PHE A 71 34.25 36.23 -19.05
CA PHE A 71 33.00 35.57 -18.67
C PHE A 71 32.82 34.20 -19.31
N GLN A 72 33.19 34.05 -20.58
CA GLN A 72 33.15 32.77 -21.26
C GLN A 72 34.07 31.75 -20.57
N GLU A 73 35.33 32.11 -20.30
CA GLU A 73 36.29 31.23 -19.62
C GLU A 73 35.80 30.81 -18.22
N ARG A 74 35.22 31.75 -17.46
CA ARG A 74 34.68 31.47 -16.12
C ARG A 74 33.41 30.62 -16.17
N TYR A 75 32.56 30.80 -17.17
CA TYR A 75 31.33 30.04 -17.36
C TYR A 75 31.62 28.60 -17.78
N GLU A 76 32.55 28.41 -18.72
CA GLU A 76 33.00 27.07 -19.16
C GLU A 76 33.77 26.33 -18.06
N GLY A 77 34.47 27.06 -17.19
CA GLY A 77 35.13 26.51 -16.00
C GLY A 77 34.18 26.09 -14.87
N LEU A 78 32.91 26.52 -14.89
CA LEU A 78 31.94 26.21 -13.85
C LEU A 78 31.31 24.82 -14.08
N LYS A 79 31.83 23.80 -13.38
CA LYS A 79 31.19 22.48 -13.31
C LYS A 79 30.21 22.45 -12.14
N VAL A 80 28.93 22.26 -12.42
CA VAL A 80 27.92 22.06 -11.36
C VAL A 80 28.06 20.63 -10.83
N PRO A 81 28.43 20.43 -9.54
CA PRO A 81 28.54 19.09 -8.98
C PRO A 81 27.16 18.44 -8.88
N TYR A 82 27.09 17.15 -9.20
CA TYR A 82 25.89 16.37 -8.99
C TYR A 82 25.62 16.21 -7.49
N PRO A 83 24.36 16.29 -7.01
CA PRO A 83 24.06 16.15 -5.60
C PRO A 83 24.49 14.77 -5.08
N ALA A 84 25.11 14.74 -3.89
CA ALA A 84 25.48 13.49 -3.22
C ALA A 84 24.23 12.71 -2.81
N ASN A 85 24.23 11.39 -3.05
CA ASN A 85 23.14 10.52 -2.64
C ASN A 85 23.23 10.21 -1.14
N LYS A 86 22.26 10.71 -0.36
CA LYS A 86 22.14 10.44 1.09
C LYS A 86 20.99 9.49 1.43
N VAL A 87 20.16 9.15 0.44
CA VAL A 87 18.86 8.48 0.65
C VAL A 87 18.94 6.97 0.44
N GLU A 88 19.90 6.50 -0.37
CA GLU A 88 20.16 5.06 -0.57
C GLU A 88 20.25 4.24 0.74
N PRO A 89 21.06 4.61 1.75
CA PRO A 89 21.16 3.80 2.97
C PRO A 89 19.85 3.77 3.77
N GLN A 90 19.07 4.85 3.74
CA GLN A 90 17.76 4.91 4.41
C GLN A 90 16.75 4.01 3.70
N LEU A 91 16.78 3.97 2.37
CA LEU A 91 15.89 3.12 1.58
C LEU A 91 16.17 1.63 1.84
N THR A 92 17.44 1.23 1.85
CA THR A 92 17.83 -0.16 2.13
C THR A 92 17.35 -0.61 3.52
N ALA A 93 17.43 0.26 4.54
CA ALA A 93 16.93 -0.06 5.87
C ALA A 93 15.41 -0.32 5.88
N ILE A 94 14.63 0.55 5.23
CA ILE A 94 13.18 0.40 5.11
C ILE A 94 12.81 -0.88 4.34
N GLU A 95 13.55 -1.20 3.28
CA GLU A 95 13.33 -2.42 2.50
C GLU A 95 13.55 -3.69 3.34
N GLU A 96 14.59 -3.72 4.16
CA GLU A 96 14.87 -4.86 5.04
C GLU A 96 13.83 -5.01 6.16
N GLU A 97 13.37 -3.90 6.74
CA GLU A 97 12.27 -3.91 7.72
C GLU A 97 10.97 -4.42 7.10
N ALA A 98 10.62 -3.94 5.91
CA ALA A 98 9.43 -4.40 5.18
C ALA A 98 9.50 -5.90 4.83
N LYS A 99 10.66 -6.41 4.42
CA LYS A 99 10.85 -7.84 4.14
C LYS A 99 10.60 -8.70 5.38
N LYS A 100 11.07 -8.26 6.55
CA LYS A 100 10.82 -8.96 7.83
C LYS A 100 9.34 -8.99 8.16
N MET A 101 8.66 -7.84 8.15
CA MET A 101 7.22 -7.78 8.41
C MET A 101 6.40 -8.68 7.46
N ILE A 102 6.77 -8.73 6.18
CA ILE A 102 6.12 -9.62 5.19
C ILE A 102 6.37 -11.10 5.53
N ALA A 103 7.58 -11.46 5.96
CA ALA A 103 7.90 -12.83 6.34
C ALA A 103 7.10 -13.28 7.56
N ASP A 104 7.05 -12.44 8.60
CA ASP A 104 6.31 -12.68 9.84
C ASP A 104 4.81 -12.81 9.55
N PHE A 105 4.24 -11.87 8.77
CA PHE A 105 2.83 -11.91 8.38
C PHE A 105 2.47 -13.17 7.58
N LYS A 106 3.36 -13.63 6.68
CA LYS A 106 3.14 -14.89 5.94
C LYS A 106 3.13 -16.09 6.87
N GLN A 107 4.04 -16.14 7.84
CA GLN A 107 4.10 -17.22 8.81
C GLN A 107 2.82 -17.28 9.65
N GLU A 108 2.41 -16.16 10.24
CA GLU A 108 1.17 -16.07 11.03
C GLU A 108 -0.07 -16.41 10.20
N SER A 109 -0.12 -15.96 8.95
CA SER A 109 -1.24 -16.26 8.06
C SER A 109 -1.31 -17.75 7.72
N ASN A 110 -0.18 -18.40 7.44
CA ASN A 110 -0.14 -19.83 7.17
C ASN A 110 -0.54 -20.66 8.40
N GLN A 111 -0.15 -20.22 9.61
CA GLN A 111 -0.60 -20.84 10.86
C GLN A 111 -2.12 -20.74 11.02
N ARG A 112 -2.70 -19.55 10.81
CA ARG A 112 -4.15 -19.35 10.84
C ARG A 112 -4.89 -20.20 9.81
N ILE A 113 -4.39 -20.25 8.58
CA ILE A 113 -4.96 -21.10 7.52
C ILE A 113 -4.97 -22.57 7.95
N SER A 114 -3.89 -23.07 8.54
CA SER A 114 -3.82 -24.46 9.04
C SER A 114 -4.84 -24.73 10.15
N LEU A 115 -5.01 -23.78 11.09
CA LEU A 115 -6.03 -23.89 12.14
C LEU A 115 -7.44 -23.91 11.56
N TYR A 116 -7.76 -22.98 10.67
CA TYR A 116 -9.09 -22.93 10.04
C TYR A 116 -9.37 -24.14 9.16
N GLN A 117 -8.37 -24.68 8.47
CA GLN A 117 -8.54 -25.91 7.67
C GLN A 117 -8.90 -27.10 8.58
N LYS A 118 -8.24 -27.24 9.74
CA LYS A 118 -8.60 -28.28 10.71
C LYS A 118 -10.02 -28.12 11.22
N GLU A 119 -10.46 -26.89 11.48
CA GLU A 119 -11.82 -26.63 11.94
C GLU A 119 -12.86 -26.90 10.84
N ILE A 120 -12.58 -26.53 9.60
CA ILE A 120 -13.43 -26.88 8.44
C ILE A 120 -13.52 -28.41 8.28
N ASP A 121 -12.40 -29.12 8.40
CA ASP A 121 -12.36 -30.58 8.34
C ASP A 121 -13.11 -31.23 9.51
N ARG A 122 -13.09 -30.60 10.69
CA ARG A 122 -13.87 -31.03 11.86
C ARG A 122 -15.37 -30.84 11.60
N LEU A 123 -15.78 -29.63 11.22
CA LEU A 123 -17.18 -29.27 10.96
C LEU A 123 -17.79 -30.04 9.78
N SER A 124 -17.02 -30.29 8.72
CA SER A 124 -17.49 -31.06 7.56
C SER A 124 -17.72 -32.54 7.85
N LYS A 125 -17.03 -33.11 8.84
CA LYS A 125 -17.25 -34.49 9.30
C LYS A 125 -18.41 -34.61 10.28
N MET A 126 -18.82 -33.51 10.92
CA MET A 126 -19.98 -33.51 11.80
C MET A 126 -21.27 -33.67 10.99
N ARG A 127 -22.27 -34.32 11.59
CA ARG A 127 -23.62 -34.32 11.04
C ARG A 127 -24.18 -32.89 11.03
N PRO A 128 -25.03 -32.53 10.05
CA PRO A 128 -25.77 -31.28 10.11
C PRO A 128 -26.47 -31.09 11.46
N VAL A 129 -26.35 -29.88 12.02
CA VAL A 129 -26.88 -29.53 13.36
C VAL A 129 -28.37 -29.82 13.49
N SER A 130 -29.15 -29.70 12.41
CA SER A 130 -30.59 -30.00 12.37
C SER A 130 -30.93 -31.48 12.62
N GLN A 131 -29.96 -32.39 12.52
CA GLN A 131 -30.14 -33.83 12.71
C GLN A 131 -29.29 -34.37 13.87
N MET A 132 -28.64 -33.48 14.62
CA MET A 132 -27.79 -33.80 15.76
C MET A 132 -28.63 -33.93 17.03
N GLY A 133 -28.33 -34.92 17.87
CA GLY A 133 -28.96 -35.02 19.19
C GLY A 133 -28.44 -33.96 20.16
N LEU A 134 -29.20 -33.63 21.20
CA LEU A 134 -28.79 -32.67 22.24
C LEU A 134 -27.48 -33.08 22.95
N GLU A 135 -27.29 -34.37 23.19
CA GLU A 135 -26.06 -34.91 23.79
C GLU A 135 -24.85 -34.76 22.85
N GLU A 136 -25.02 -35.10 21.57
CA GLU A 136 -23.98 -34.93 20.53
C GLU A 136 -23.65 -33.45 20.28
N PHE A 137 -24.64 -32.56 20.41
CA PHE A 137 -24.44 -31.11 20.34
C PHE A 137 -23.64 -30.60 21.53
N ALA A 138 -23.95 -31.07 22.74
CA ALA A 138 -23.23 -30.70 23.95
C ALA A 138 -21.74 -31.10 23.88
N ASP A 139 -21.44 -32.31 23.43
CA ASP A 139 -20.06 -32.78 23.30
C ASP A 139 -19.25 -31.99 22.26
N ASN A 140 -19.89 -31.58 21.15
CA ASN A 140 -19.22 -30.86 20.07
C ASN A 140 -19.08 -29.35 20.30
N PHE A 141 -20.06 -28.74 21.00
CA PHE A 141 -20.18 -27.30 21.18
C PHE A 141 -20.42 -26.90 22.64
N PRO A 142 -19.48 -27.20 23.56
CA PRO A 142 -19.65 -26.94 24.99
C PRO A 142 -19.91 -25.46 25.33
N GLU A 143 -19.35 -24.54 24.54
CA GLU A 143 -19.51 -23.09 24.74
C GLU A 143 -20.94 -22.59 24.42
N LEU A 144 -21.69 -23.31 23.58
CA LEU A 144 -23.02 -22.93 23.13
C LEU A 144 -24.14 -23.59 23.95
N ILE A 145 -23.82 -24.55 24.83
CA ILE A 145 -24.81 -25.27 25.64
C ILE A 145 -25.56 -24.31 26.56
N GLU A 146 -24.85 -23.43 27.25
CA GLU A 146 -25.47 -22.55 28.24
C GLU A 146 -26.48 -21.59 27.60
N GLU A 147 -26.15 -21.06 26.43
CA GLU A 147 -27.07 -20.23 25.64
C GLU A 147 -28.28 -21.03 25.15
N HIS A 148 -28.06 -22.27 24.70
CA HIS A 148 -29.11 -23.16 24.22
C HIS A 148 -30.09 -23.56 25.33
N LEU A 149 -29.60 -23.82 26.54
CA LEU A 149 -30.46 -24.09 27.71
C LEU A 149 -31.30 -22.86 28.07
N ARG A 150 -30.70 -21.67 28.06
CA ARG A 150 -31.41 -20.40 28.33
C ARG A 150 -32.46 -20.06 27.27
N THR A 151 -32.29 -20.47 26.01
CA THR A 151 -33.34 -20.34 24.99
C THR A 151 -34.50 -21.28 25.27
N PHE A 152 -34.20 -22.54 25.60
CA PHE A 152 -35.22 -23.54 25.94
C PHE A 152 -36.07 -23.15 27.14
N GLU A 153 -35.46 -22.62 28.20
CA GLU A 153 -36.17 -22.15 29.39
C GLU A 153 -37.12 -20.98 29.08
N ARG A 154 -36.69 -20.04 28.24
CA ARG A 154 -37.54 -18.92 27.80
C ARG A 154 -38.71 -19.38 26.94
N GLU A 155 -38.48 -20.28 25.99
CA GLU A 155 -39.53 -20.85 25.16
C GLU A 155 -40.56 -21.61 26.00
N ALA A 156 -40.12 -22.37 27.00
CA ALA A 156 -41.00 -23.08 27.94
C ALA A 156 -41.81 -22.11 28.84
N GLU A 157 -41.22 -20.98 29.25
CA GLU A 157 -41.93 -19.92 29.98
C GLU A 157 -42.95 -19.18 29.10
N GLU A 158 -42.62 -18.95 27.83
CA GLU A 158 -43.51 -18.34 26.84
C GLU A 158 -44.71 -19.25 26.51
N GLU A 159 -44.50 -20.55 26.31
CA GLU A 159 -45.60 -21.53 26.15
C GLU A 159 -46.50 -21.61 27.37
N LYS A 160 -45.93 -21.47 28.58
CA LYS A 160 -46.70 -21.45 29.84
C LYS A 160 -47.47 -20.14 30.05
N ASN A 161 -47.02 -19.04 29.46
CA ASN A 161 -47.66 -17.72 29.50
C ASN A 161 -48.55 -17.42 28.27
N GLN A 162 -48.65 -18.34 27.30
CA GLN A 162 -49.67 -18.21 26.25
C GLN A 162 -51.06 -18.35 26.89
N PRO A 163 -51.97 -17.39 26.71
CA PRO A 163 -53.33 -17.54 27.19
C PRO A 163 -53.93 -18.77 26.51
N GLN A 164 -54.43 -19.72 27.29
CA GLN A 164 -55.24 -20.81 26.76
C GLN A 164 -56.43 -20.18 26.03
N SER A 165 -56.32 -20.01 24.71
CA SER A 165 -57.41 -19.57 23.87
C SER A 165 -58.40 -20.73 23.77
N SER A 166 -59.34 -20.74 24.71
CA SER A 166 -60.74 -21.14 24.54
C SER A 166 -61.00 -22.15 23.42
N GLU A 167 -60.91 -23.44 23.72
CA GLU A 167 -61.87 -24.40 23.17
C GLU A 167 -63.09 -24.44 24.10
N HIS A 168 -64.11 -23.62 23.78
CA HIS A 168 -65.55 -23.87 23.91
C HIS A 168 -66.34 -22.71 23.30
#